data_AF-A0A1H4MF09-F1
#
_entry.id   AF-A0A1H4MF09-F1
#
_cell.length_a   1.000
_cell.length_b   1.000
_cell.length_c   1.000
_cell.angle_alpha   90.00
_cell.angle_beta   90.00
_cell.angle_gamma   90.00
#
_symmetry.space_group_name_H-M   'P 1'
#
loop_
_entity.id
_entity.type
_entity.pdbx_description
1 polymer ?
#
loop_
_entity_poly.entity_id
_entity_poly.type
_entity_poly.pdbx_seq_one_letter_code
_entity_poly.pdbx_strand_id
1 'polypeptide(L)'
;MTETYPIQERVEAALGAERADKLLTGLDNYSNQPNAVKGAAKRPSDPEVEAVAHAAFAAATPQEINLELDSIGMWGLLTLAARADVTILDSLPPGRVDNPKVASIRRATTKHLKGLAEAAAADPSTDSAD
;
A
#
# COMPACT_ATOMS: atom_id res chain seq x y z
N MET A 1 -5.69 27.24 8.33
CA MET A 1 -5.01 26.66 7.16
C MET A 1 -5.66 25.31 6.96
N THR A 2 -6.23 25.06 5.79
CA THR A 2 -6.74 23.72 5.46
C THR A 2 -5.51 22.85 5.24
N GLU A 3 -5.30 21.84 6.09
CA GLU A 3 -4.26 20.85 5.83
C GLU A 3 -4.61 20.16 4.51
N THR A 4 -3.74 20.30 3.52
CA THR A 4 -3.82 19.55 2.26
C THR A 4 -3.20 18.19 2.48
N TYR A 5 -3.85 17.13 1.97
CA TYR A 5 -3.37 15.75 2.04
C TYR A 5 -3.15 15.22 0.62
N PRO A 6 -2.04 15.58 -0.04
CA PRO A 6 -1.88 15.35 -1.48
C PRO A 6 -1.83 13.89 -1.90
N ILE A 7 -1.44 12.96 -1.03
CA ILE A 7 -1.51 11.52 -1.34
C ILE A 7 -2.97 11.06 -1.32
N GLN A 8 -3.74 11.47 -0.32
CA GLN A 8 -5.18 11.17 -0.26
C GLN A 8 -5.94 11.76 -1.46
N GLU A 9 -5.69 13.03 -1.81
CA GLU A 9 -6.30 13.68 -2.97
C GLU A 9 -6.00 12.94 -4.29
N ARG A 10 -4.76 12.45 -4.46
CA ARG A 10 -4.38 11.64 -5.65
C ARG A 10 -5.11 10.31 -5.69
N VAL A 11 -5.30 9.65 -4.54
CA VAL A 11 -6.07 8.40 -4.44
C VAL A 11 -7.55 8.65 -4.74
N GLU A 12 -8.12 9.72 -4.21
CA GLU A 12 -9.51 10.14 -4.49
C GLU A 12 -9.73 10.46 -5.96
N ALA A 13 -8.83 11.21 -6.58
CA ALA A 13 -8.90 11.55 -7.99
C ALA A 13 -8.84 10.31 -8.89
N ALA A 14 -8.07 9.29 -8.50
CA ALA A 14 -7.86 8.09 -9.31
C ALA A 14 -8.93 6.99 -9.12
N LEU A 15 -9.39 6.76 -7.88
CA LEU A 15 -10.40 5.73 -7.57
C LEU A 15 -11.84 6.26 -7.59
N GLY A 16 -12.00 7.59 -7.59
CA GLY A 16 -13.27 8.25 -7.30
C GLY A 16 -13.50 8.38 -5.79
N ALA A 17 -14.18 9.47 -5.40
CA ALA A 17 -14.36 9.87 -4.01
C ALA A 17 -14.94 8.78 -3.11
N GLU A 18 -16.00 8.08 -3.52
CA GLU A 18 -16.65 7.06 -2.70
C GLU A 18 -15.74 5.86 -2.40
N ARG A 19 -15.04 5.35 -3.42
CA ARG A 19 -14.15 4.19 -3.26
C ARG A 19 -12.91 4.54 -2.46
N ALA A 20 -12.36 5.73 -2.69
CA ALA A 20 -11.22 6.24 -1.93
C ALA A 20 -11.59 6.49 -0.46
N ASP A 21 -12.72 7.16 -0.17
CA ASP A 21 -13.19 7.38 1.20
C ASP A 21 -13.37 6.06 1.96
N LYS A 22 -14.04 5.08 1.33
CA LYS A 22 -14.21 3.75 1.93
C LYS A 22 -12.87 3.05 2.20
N LEU A 23 -11.91 3.18 1.29
CA LEU A 23 -10.57 2.63 1.46
C LEU A 23 -9.84 3.33 2.62
N LEU A 24 -9.74 4.65 2.59
CA LEU A 24 -9.01 5.47 3.56
C LEU A 24 -9.61 5.34 4.96
N THR A 25 -10.93 5.49 5.10
CA THR A 25 -11.65 5.25 6.35
C THR A 25 -11.43 3.82 6.87
N GLY A 26 -11.43 2.83 5.98
CA GLY A 26 -11.15 1.45 6.35
C GLY A 26 -9.73 1.22 6.87
N LEU A 27 -8.75 1.98 6.38
CA LEU A 27 -7.36 1.94 6.85
C LEU A 27 -7.15 2.78 8.12
N ASP A 28 -7.89 3.86 8.31
CA ASP A 28 -7.84 4.69 9.53
C ASP A 28 -8.55 4.04 10.72
N ASN A 29 -9.53 3.16 10.48
CA ASN A 29 -10.24 2.43 11.53
C ASN A 29 -9.39 1.40 12.30
N TYR A 30 -8.12 1.18 11.92
CA TYR A 30 -7.22 0.36 12.72
C TYR A 30 -6.81 1.08 14.00
N SER A 31 -6.63 0.33 15.09
CA SER A 31 -6.33 0.91 16.41
C SER A 31 -4.92 1.50 16.56
N ASN A 32 -4.00 1.22 15.62
CA ASN A 32 -2.66 1.78 15.58
C ASN A 32 -1.96 1.48 14.24
N GLN A 33 -0.86 2.18 13.96
CA GLN A 33 -0.07 2.02 12.73
C GLN A 33 0.42 0.57 12.48
N PRO A 34 0.98 -0.18 13.47
CA PRO A 34 1.34 -1.58 13.25
C PRO A 34 0.17 -2.47 12.84
N ASN A 35 -1.02 -2.24 13.38
CA ASN A 35 -2.24 -2.97 13.00
C ASN A 35 -2.72 -2.58 11.60
N ALA A 36 -2.55 -1.32 11.18
CA ALA A 36 -2.83 -0.91 9.81
C ALA A 36 -1.92 -1.63 8.80
N VAL A 37 -0.61 -1.72 9.07
CA VAL A 37 0.34 -2.48 8.24
C VAL A 37 -0.06 -3.96 8.16
N LYS A 38 -0.29 -4.61 9.32
CA LYS A 38 -0.68 -6.03 9.37
C LYS A 38 -2.03 -6.28 8.69
N GLY A 39 -2.97 -5.35 8.86
CA GLY A 39 -4.30 -5.41 8.29
C GLY A 39 -4.25 -5.30 6.78
N ALA A 40 -3.63 -4.23 6.25
CA ALA A 40 -3.44 -4.01 4.83
C ALA A 40 -2.71 -5.17 4.13
N ALA A 41 -1.66 -5.71 4.76
CA ALA A 41 -0.91 -6.86 4.26
C ALA A 41 -1.76 -8.14 4.10
N LYS A 42 -2.86 -8.27 4.87
CA LYS A 42 -3.76 -9.44 4.83
C LYS A 42 -5.01 -9.22 3.97
N ARG A 43 -5.23 -8.00 3.47
CA ARG A 43 -6.37 -7.72 2.60
C ARG A 43 -6.25 -8.54 1.30
N PRO A 44 -7.38 -9.00 0.73
CA PRO A 44 -7.39 -9.54 -0.64
C PRO A 44 -6.65 -8.60 -1.60
N SER A 45 -5.97 -9.18 -2.60
CA SER A 45 -5.32 -8.36 -3.62
C SER A 45 -6.35 -7.57 -4.40
N ASP A 46 -6.03 -6.30 -4.63
CA ASP A 46 -6.75 -5.40 -5.52
C ASP A 46 -5.67 -4.65 -6.31
N PRO A 47 -5.23 -5.18 -7.47
CA PRO A 47 -4.12 -4.62 -8.23
C PRO A 47 -4.33 -3.15 -8.63
N GLU A 48 -5.58 -2.73 -8.83
CA GLU A 48 -5.91 -1.36 -9.16
C GLU A 48 -5.65 -0.44 -7.96
N VAL A 49 -6.13 -0.80 -6.77
CA VAL A 49 -5.88 -0.04 -5.54
C VAL A 49 -4.39 -0.02 -5.19
N GLU A 50 -3.69 -1.15 -5.35
CA GLU A 50 -2.25 -1.25 -5.10
C GLU A 50 -1.47 -0.33 -6.06
N ALA A 51 -1.81 -0.32 -7.36
CA ALA A 51 -1.20 0.55 -8.35
C ALA A 51 -1.49 2.04 -8.13
N VAL A 52 -2.72 2.40 -7.77
CA VAL A 52 -3.09 3.79 -7.44
C VAL A 52 -2.35 4.27 -6.19
N ALA A 53 -2.30 3.45 -5.15
CA ALA A 53 -1.53 3.78 -3.94
C ALA A 53 -0.05 3.99 -4.29
N HIS A 54 0.53 3.12 -5.12
CA HIS A 54 1.90 3.27 -5.59
C HIS A 54 2.11 4.59 -6.36
N ALA A 55 1.26 4.89 -7.34
CA ALA A 55 1.35 6.12 -8.12
C ALA A 55 1.22 7.38 -7.24
N ALA A 56 0.34 7.36 -6.24
CA ALA A 56 0.15 8.47 -5.31
C ALA A 56 1.40 8.72 -4.46
N PHE A 57 2.04 7.67 -3.93
CA PHE A 57 3.31 7.80 -3.20
C PHE A 57 4.48 8.18 -4.11
N ALA A 58 4.56 7.64 -5.33
CA ALA A 58 5.63 7.95 -6.27
C ALA A 58 5.60 9.40 -6.75
N ALA A 59 4.41 10.01 -6.80
CA ALA A 59 4.21 11.41 -7.17
C ALA A 59 4.33 12.39 -5.98
N ALA A 60 4.42 11.88 -4.75
CA ALA A 60 4.45 12.70 -3.56
C ALA A 60 5.85 13.24 -3.27
N THR A 61 5.92 14.47 -2.75
CA THR A 61 7.20 15.03 -2.28
C THR A 61 7.62 14.37 -0.96
N PRO A 62 8.92 14.36 -0.62
CA PRO A 62 9.37 13.86 0.69
C PRO A 62 8.68 14.53 1.88
N GLN A 63 8.32 15.81 1.74
CA GLN A 63 7.59 16.59 2.75
C GLN A 63 6.15 16.09 2.90
N GLU A 64 5.44 15.85 1.79
CA GLU A 64 4.09 15.26 1.78
C GLU A 64 4.08 13.88 2.43
N ILE A 65 5.02 13.01 2.04
CA ILE A 65 5.17 11.67 2.63
C ILE A 65 5.42 11.77 4.13
N ASN A 66 6.28 12.68 4.58
CA ASN A 66 6.57 12.86 6.00
C ASN A 66 5.35 13.33 6.79
N LEU A 67 4.57 14.25 6.24
CA LEU A 67 3.37 14.76 6.89
C LEU A 67 2.31 13.66 7.02
N GLU A 68 2.00 12.98 5.92
CA GLU A 68 0.87 12.05 5.89
C GLU A 68 1.17 10.72 6.59
N LEU A 69 2.44 10.25 6.61
CA LEU A 69 2.82 9.05 7.35
C LEU A 69 2.77 9.20 8.89
N ASP A 70 2.27 10.31 9.43
CA ASP A 70 1.89 10.38 10.84
C ASP A 70 0.50 9.79 11.10
N SER A 71 -0.35 9.72 10.08
CA SER A 71 -1.66 9.05 10.15
C SER A 71 -1.54 7.52 10.22
N ILE A 72 -2.52 6.88 10.87
CA ILE A 72 -2.62 5.42 10.98
C ILE A 72 -2.84 4.78 9.61
N GLY A 73 -3.85 5.24 8.86
CA GLY A 73 -4.26 4.64 7.60
C GLY A 73 -3.20 4.79 6.51
N MET A 74 -2.37 5.83 6.58
CA MET A 74 -1.30 6.06 5.61
C MET A 74 -0.20 4.99 5.65
N TRP A 75 0.06 4.38 6.80
CA TRP A 75 0.93 3.19 6.87
C TRP A 75 0.28 1.97 6.23
N GLY A 76 -1.04 1.84 6.35
CA GLY A 76 -1.81 0.83 5.64
C GLY A 76 -1.76 1.04 4.12
N LEU A 77 -1.93 2.29 3.65
CA LEU A 77 -1.88 2.64 2.24
C LEU A 77 -0.47 2.41 1.64
N LEU A 78 0.59 2.79 2.36
CA LEU A 78 1.97 2.50 1.97
C LEU A 78 2.21 0.98 1.83
N THR A 79 1.57 0.17 2.68
CA THR A 79 1.65 -1.29 2.57
C THR A 79 1.01 -1.80 1.28
N LEU A 80 -0.09 -1.19 0.83
CA LEU A 80 -0.71 -1.52 -0.46
C LEU A 80 0.13 -1.04 -1.64
N ALA A 81 0.67 0.19 -1.57
CA ALA A 81 1.62 0.71 -2.57
C ALA A 81 2.83 -0.22 -2.76
N ALA A 82 3.41 -0.69 -1.66
CA ALA A 82 4.55 -1.59 -1.70
C ALA A 82 4.22 -2.98 -2.27
N ARG A 83 2.95 -3.40 -2.31
CA ARG A 83 2.55 -4.66 -2.96
C ARG A 83 2.59 -4.56 -4.49
N ALA A 84 2.30 -3.38 -5.04
CA ALA A 84 2.47 -3.11 -6.46
C ALA A 84 3.96 -3.01 -6.83
N ASP A 85 4.76 -2.27 -6.05
CA ASP A 85 6.22 -2.22 -6.22
C ASP A 85 6.91 -1.91 -4.89
N VAL A 86 7.75 -2.85 -4.42
CA VAL A 86 8.44 -2.75 -3.13
C VAL A 86 9.49 -1.63 -3.09
N THR A 87 9.97 -1.19 -4.25
CA THR A 87 11.01 -0.15 -4.37
C THR A 87 10.51 1.22 -3.91
N ILE A 88 9.19 1.43 -3.80
CA ILE A 88 8.62 2.66 -3.22
C ILE A 88 9.13 2.93 -1.81
N LEU A 89 9.49 1.87 -1.06
CA LEU A 89 10.05 1.98 0.28
C LEU A 89 11.47 2.55 0.29
N ASP A 90 12.21 2.40 -0.80
CA ASP A 90 13.55 2.97 -0.98
C ASP A 90 13.49 4.48 -1.30
N SER A 91 12.33 4.98 -1.72
CA SER A 91 12.09 6.40 -2.02
C SER A 91 11.58 7.20 -0.82
N LEU A 92 11.44 6.56 0.34
CA LEU A 92 10.97 7.24 1.55
C LEU A 92 12.00 8.27 2.04
N PRO A 93 11.56 9.34 2.73
CA PRO A 93 12.47 10.29 3.37
C PRO A 93 13.43 9.60 4.36
N PRO A 94 14.67 10.10 4.55
CA PRO A 94 15.68 9.47 5.42
C PRO A 94 15.21 9.14 6.85
N GLY A 95 14.30 9.93 7.44
CA GLY A 95 13.73 9.66 8.77
C GLY A 95 12.65 8.57 8.82
N ARG A 96 12.15 8.11 7.66
CA ARG A 96 11.08 7.12 7.55
C ARG A 96 11.61 5.76 7.10
N VAL A 97 12.67 5.72 6.28
CA VAL A 97 13.31 4.48 5.78
C VAL A 97 13.70 3.54 6.93
N ASP A 98 14.29 4.08 8.00
CA ASP A 98 14.75 3.30 9.16
C ASP A 98 13.63 2.91 10.13
N ASN A 99 12.38 3.29 9.86
CA ASN A 99 11.27 2.93 10.74
C ASN A 99 11.08 1.40 10.74
N PRO A 100 10.96 0.73 11.91
CA PRO A 100 10.77 -0.73 11.98
C PRO A 100 9.55 -1.25 11.20
N LYS A 101 8.57 -0.36 10.95
CA LYS A 101 7.41 -0.66 10.10
C LYS A 101 7.80 -0.89 8.65
N VAL A 102 8.79 -0.19 8.09
CA VAL A 102 9.29 -0.39 6.72
C VAL A 102 9.82 -1.81 6.52
N ALA A 103 10.64 -2.31 7.45
CA ALA A 103 11.10 -3.70 7.42
C ALA A 103 9.94 -4.71 7.51
N SER A 104 8.87 -4.37 8.24
CA SER A 104 7.67 -5.19 8.33
C SER A 104 6.86 -5.18 7.03
N ILE A 105 6.75 -4.03 6.37
CA ILE A 105 6.12 -3.91 5.04
C ILE A 105 6.91 -4.72 4.02
N ARG A 106 8.25 -4.57 3.94
CA ARG A 106 9.09 -5.37 3.02
C ARG A 106 8.83 -6.86 3.17
N ARG A 107 8.85 -7.38 4.40
CA ARG A 107 8.59 -8.81 4.67
C ARG A 107 7.18 -9.22 4.24
N ALA A 108 6.18 -8.39 4.51
CA ALA A 108 4.80 -8.65 4.11
C ALA A 108 4.65 -8.68 2.58
N THR A 109 5.21 -7.70 1.88
CA THR A 109 5.24 -7.64 0.42
C THR A 109 5.95 -8.85 -0.19
N THR A 110 7.15 -9.20 0.29
CA THR A 110 7.88 -10.37 -0.23
C THR A 110 7.05 -11.65 -0.06
N LYS A 111 6.38 -11.82 1.10
CA LYS A 111 5.50 -12.97 1.33
C LYS A 111 4.31 -12.95 0.37
N HIS A 112 3.72 -11.79 0.12
CA HIS A 112 2.60 -11.64 -0.80
C HIS A 112 2.98 -12.02 -2.23
N LEU A 113 4.07 -11.46 -2.75
CA LEU A 113 4.59 -11.76 -4.10
C LEU A 113 4.94 -13.24 -4.25
N LYS A 114 5.57 -13.84 -3.22
CA LYS A 114 5.83 -15.29 -3.20
C LYS A 114 4.54 -16.10 -3.29
N GLY A 115 3.51 -15.73 -2.52
CA GLY A 115 2.21 -16.40 -2.55
C GLY A 115 1.51 -16.29 -3.91
N LEU A 116 1.63 -15.16 -4.61
CA LEU A 116 1.12 -15.00 -5.97
C LEU A 116 1.86 -15.89 -6.97
N ALA A 117 3.19 -15.96 -6.88
CA ALA A 117 4.00 -16.81 -7.74
C ALA A 117 3.70 -18.31 -7.51
N GLU A 118 3.54 -18.73 -6.25
CA GLU A 118 3.15 -20.10 -5.90
C GLU A 118 1.74 -20.43 -6.41
N ALA A 119 0.78 -19.52 -6.27
CA ALA A 119 -0.57 -19.70 -6.81
C ALA A 119 -0.57 -19.81 -8.34
N ALA A 120 0.19 -18.97 -9.04
CA ALA A 120 0.33 -19.05 -10.49
C ALA A 120 0.99 -20.36 -10.97
N ALA A 121 1.94 -20.89 -10.21
CA ALA A 121 2.58 -22.18 -10.50
C ALA A 121 1.67 -23.39 -10.18
N ALA A 122 0.71 -23.21 -9.27
CA ALA A 122 -0.23 -24.24 -8.83
C ALA A 122 -1.52 -24.32 -9.67
N ASP A 123 -1.65 -23.52 -10.72
CA ASP A 123 -2.79 -23.54 -11.65
C ASP A 123 -2.41 -24.22 -12.99
N PRO A 124 -2.29 -25.56 -13.07
CA PRO A 124 -1.96 -26.31 -14.28
C PRO A 124 -3.23 -26.77 -15.03
N SER A 125 -4.12 -25.84 -15.39
CA SER A 125 -5.25 -26.12 -16.31
C SER A 125 -4.96 -25.35 -17.62
N THR A 126 -4.72 -25.91 -18.81
CA THR A 126 -5.15 -27.17 -19.43
C THR A 126 -4.27 -27.41 -20.67
N ASP A 127 -3.31 -28.33 -20.62
CA ASP A 127 -2.64 -28.91 -21.81
C ASP A 127 -1.94 -30.20 -21.31
N SER A 128 -2.31 -31.44 -21.68
CA SER A 128 -2.88 -31.91 -22.93
C SER A 128 -3.90 -33.03 -22.67
N ALA A 129 -5.02 -32.94 -23.37
CA ALA A 129 -5.79 -34.10 -23.78
C ALA A 129 -5.32 -34.44 -25.20
N ASP A 130 -4.56 -35.53 -25.34
CA ASP A 130 -4.64 -36.48 -26.46
C ASP A 130 -3.87 -37.77 -26.10
#